data_AF-A0A8T4P4N4-F1
#
_entry.id   AF-A0A8T4P4N4-F1
#
_cell.length_a   1.000
_cell.length_b   1.000
_cell.length_c   1.000
_cell.angle_alpha   90.00
_cell.angle_beta   90.00
_cell.angle_gamma   90.00
#
_symmetry.space_group_name_H-M   'P 1'
#
loop_
_entity.id
_entity.type
_entity.pdbx_description
1 polymer ?
#
loop_
_entity_poly.entity_id
_entity_poly.type
_entity_poly.pdbx_seq_one_letter_code
_entity_poly.pdbx_strand_id
1 'polypeptide(L)' 'ASLERYMKCSFGICGACMIDDKIVCIDGPIFNSSQLNKLSEFGKYARIKTGRKVTLNEYHSWKG' A
#
# COMPACT_ATOMS: atom_id res chain seq x y z
N ALA A 1 -11.78 0.17 -7.13
CA ALA A 1 -11.75 0.24 -5.65
C ALA A 1 -10.78 1.33 -5.22
N SER A 2 -10.94 1.89 -4.01
CA SER A 2 -9.92 2.75 -3.37
C SER A 2 -8.95 1.88 -2.59
N LEU A 3 -7.65 1.99 -2.86
CA LEU A 3 -6.59 1.23 -2.19
C LEU A 3 -6.07 2.01 -0.98
N GLU A 4 -6.35 1.48 0.21
CA GLU A 4 -5.88 2.05 1.47
C GLU A 4 -4.46 1.56 1.82
N ARG A 5 -3.56 2.50 2.12
CA ARG A 5 -2.16 2.24 2.54
C ARG A 5 -1.72 3.26 3.58
N TYR A 6 -0.69 2.93 4.36
CA TYR A 6 -0.05 3.93 5.21
C TYR A 6 0.62 5.01 4.35
N MET A 7 0.19 6.26 4.52
CA MET A 7 0.75 7.43 3.86
C MET A 7 1.52 8.28 4.86
N LYS A 8 2.79 8.56 4.57
CA LYS A 8 3.64 9.46 5.38
C LYS A 8 3.80 10.83 4.73
N CYS A 9 4.33 10.88 3.50
CA CYS A 9 4.63 12.14 2.81
C CYS A 9 3.54 12.62 1.85
N SER A 10 2.79 11.72 1.22
CA SER A 10 1.78 12.04 0.18
C SER A 10 2.29 12.75 -1.09
N PHE A 11 3.61 12.92 -1.27
CA PHE A 11 4.24 13.47 -2.49
C PHE A 11 5.36 12.57 -3.05
N GLY A 12 5.29 11.25 -2.77
CA GLY A 12 6.11 10.23 -3.42
C GLY A 12 7.52 9.99 -2.84
N ILE A 13 8.10 10.93 -2.09
CA ILE A 13 9.50 10.83 -1.65
C ILE A 13 9.78 9.67 -0.67
N CYS A 14 8.84 9.35 0.23
CA CYS A 14 9.10 8.36 1.28
C CYS A 14 8.87 6.89 0.90
N GLY A 15 8.17 6.62 -0.21
CA GLY A 15 7.79 5.24 -0.61
C GLY A 15 6.89 4.47 0.36
N ALA A 16 6.41 5.06 1.46
CA ALA A 16 5.66 4.34 2.51
C ALA A 16 4.35 3.70 2.01
N CYS A 17 3.72 4.29 0.99
CA CYS A 17 2.48 3.79 0.41
C CYS A 17 2.68 2.84 -0.78
N MET A 18 3.92 2.45 -1.10
CA MET A 18 4.27 1.65 -2.29
C MET A 18 3.60 0.27 -2.30
N ILE A 19 3.02 -0.13 -3.43
CA ILE A 19 2.55 -1.49 -3.76
C ILE A 19 3.25 -1.96 -5.03
N ASP A 20 4.02 -3.04 -4.95
CA ASP A 20 4.82 -3.54 -6.08
C ASP A 20 5.63 -2.40 -6.74
N ASP A 21 5.31 -2.05 -7.99
CA ASP A 21 5.93 -0.99 -8.78
C ASP A 21 5.17 0.36 -8.73
N LYS A 22 4.13 0.47 -7.91
CA LYS A 22 3.28 1.67 -7.78
C LYS A 22 3.51 2.40 -6.47
N ILE A 23 3.42 3.72 -6.50
CA ILE A 23 3.40 4.62 -5.35
C ILE A 23 1.99 5.21 -5.24
N VAL A 24 1.17 4.71 -4.32
CA VAL A 24 -0.27 5.03 -4.26
C VAL A 24 -0.58 6.53 -4.14
N CYS A 25 0.26 7.32 -3.46
CA CYS A 25 0.05 8.77 -3.38
C CYS A 25 0.44 9.54 -4.65
N ILE A 26 1.09 8.90 -5.62
CA ILE A 26 1.48 9.48 -6.92
C ILE A 26 0.61 8.89 -8.03
N ASP A 27 0.51 7.56 -8.12
CA ASP A 27 -0.28 6.85 -9.12
C ASP A 27 -1.79 6.95 -8.86
N GLY A 28 -2.16 7.33 -7.64
CA GLY A 28 -3.54 7.48 -7.19
C GLY A 28 -4.07 6.24 -6.46
N PRO A 29 -5.00 6.40 -5.51
CA PRO A 29 -5.59 5.29 -4.77
C PRO A 29 -6.65 4.53 -5.57
N ILE A 30 -7.06 5.03 -6.74
CA ILE A 30 -8.16 4.45 -7.51
C ILE A 30 -7.61 3.43 -8.52
N PHE A 31 -7.82 2.15 -8.23
CA PHE A 31 -7.45 1.05 -9.10
C PHE A 31 -8.68 0.27 -9.55
N ASN A 32 -8.74 -0.09 -10.84
CA ASN A 32 -9.73 -1.02 -11.36
C ASN A 32 -9.34 -2.48 -11.05
N SER A 33 -10.28 -3.41 -11.23
CA SER A 33 -10.06 -4.83 -10.90
C SER A 33 -8.92 -5.48 -11.68
N SER A 34 -8.71 -5.10 -12.95
CA SER A 34 -7.60 -5.63 -13.76
C SER A 34 -6.24 -5.16 -13.24
N GLN A 35 -6.15 -3.91 -12.78
CA GLN A 35 -4.93 -3.39 -12.14
C GLN A 35 -4.68 -4.13 -10.81
N LEU A 36 -5.68 -4.27 -9.95
CA LEU A 36 -5.55 -4.95 -8.67
C LEU A 36 -5.11 -6.41 -8.81
N ASN A 37 -5.63 -7.13 -9.82
CA ASN A 37 -5.26 -8.52 -10.09
C ASN A 37 -3.79 -8.69 -10.52
N LYS A 38 -3.13 -7.63 -10.98
CA LYS A 38 -1.70 -7.63 -11.35
C LYS A 38 -0.79 -7.28 -10.18
N LEU A 39 -1.35 -6.75 -9.09
CA LEU A 39 -0.58 -6.35 -7.90
C LEU A 39 -0.39 -7.58 -7.00
N SER A 40 0.84 -8.11 -6.99
CA SER A 40 1.19 -9.33 -6.25
C SER A 40 1.02 -9.17 -4.74
N GLU A 41 1.20 -7.94 -4.25
CA GLU A 41 1.07 -7.58 -2.83
C GLU A 41 -0.38 -7.30 -2.41
N PHE A 42 -1.30 -7.07 -3.35
CA PHE A 42 -2.68 -6.71 -3.03
C PHE A 42 -3.37 -7.85 -2.26
N GLY A 43 -4.04 -7.51 -1.15
CA GLY A 43 -4.69 -8.50 -0.29
C GLY A 43 -3.73 -9.38 0.53
N LYS A 44 -2.42 -9.14 0.50
CA LYS A 44 -1.43 -9.99 1.18
C LYS A 44 -0.48 -9.22 2.08
N TYR A 45 0.03 -8.09 1.60
CA TYR A 45 1.08 -7.33 2.29
C TYR A 45 0.80 -5.83 2.34
N ALA A 46 1.32 -5.21 3.39
CA ALA A 46 1.35 -3.77 3.57
C ALA A 46 2.69 -3.34 4.20
N ARG A 47 2.98 -2.04 4.19
CA ARG A 47 4.12 -1.45 4.89
C ARG A 47 3.62 -0.66 6.10
N ILE A 48 4.28 -0.82 7.25
CA ILE A 48 3.97 -0.07 8.48
C ILE A 48 4.79 1.23 8.58
N LYS A 49 4.60 2.01 9.66
CA LYS A 49 5.25 3.31 9.88
C LYS A 49 6.77 3.27 9.75
N THR A 50 7.40 2.16 10.11
CA THR A 50 8.86 1.94 10.01
C THR A 50 9.34 1.58 8.60
N GLY A 51 8.45 1.39 7.63
CA GLY A 51 8.75 0.90 6.29
C GLY A 51 8.82 -0.62 6.16
N ARG A 52 8.75 -1.38 7.27
CA ARG A 52 8.76 -2.85 7.25
C ARG A 52 7.55 -3.38 6.49
N LYS A 53 7.77 -4.31 5.56
CA LYS A 53 6.72 -5.09 4.90
C LYS A 53 6.19 -6.16 5.85
N VAL A 54 4.87 -6.22 6.01
CA VAL A 54 4.17 -7.13 6.92
C VAL A 54 2.99 -7.77 6.21
N THR A 55 2.51 -8.90 6.72
CA THR A 55 1.25 -9.50 6.25
C THR A 55 0.06 -8.60 6.59
N LEU A 56 -1.08 -8.74 5.90
CA LEU A 56 -2.29 -7.98 6.24
C LEU A 56 -2.78 -8.26 7.67
N ASN A 57 -2.66 -9.50 8.15
CA ASN A 57 -3.01 -9.84 9.53
C ASN A 57 -2.17 -9.03 10.53
N GLU A 58 -0.84 -9.00 10.36
CA GLU A 58 0.05 -8.18 11.18
C GLU A 58 -0.24 -6.68 11.04
N TYR A 59 -0.55 -6.21 9.83
CA TYR A 59 -0.87 -4.80 9.57
C TYR A 59 -2.10 -4.35 10.38
N HIS A 60 -3.12 -5.20 10.45
CA HIS A 60 -4.36 -4.90 11.19
C HIS A 60 -4.11 -4.88 12.69
N SER A 61 -3.24 -5.75 13.22
CA SER A 61 -2.80 -5.68 14.62
C SER A 61 -2.05 -4.39 14.95
N TRP A 62 -1.34 -3.80 13.98
CA TRP A 62 -0.60 -2.55 14.14
C TRP A 62 -1.45 -1.28 13.99
N LYS A 63 -2.66 -1.40 13.43
CA LYS A 63 -3.60 -0.27 13.26
C LYS A 63 -4.38 0.08 14.54
N GLY A 64 -4.17 -0.69 15.62
CA GLY A 64 -4.69 -0.40 16.96
C GLY A 64 -4.12 0.87 17.57
#